data_AF-A0A558J9B3-F1
#
_entry.id   AF-A0A558J9B3-F1
#
_cell.length_a   1.000
_cell.length_b   1.000
_cell.length_c   1.000
_cell.angle_alpha   90.00
_cell.angle_beta   90.00
_cell.angle_gamma   90.00
#
_symmetry.space_group_name_H-M   'P 1'
#
loop_
_entity.id
_entity.type
_entity.pdbx_description
1 polymer ?
#
loop_
_entity_poly.entity_id
_entity_poly.type
_entity_poly.pdbx_seq_one_letter_code
_entity_poly.pdbx_strand_id
1 'polypeptide(L)' 'MTTNHFSPECPECSSRLKRLPATRRGQAHVFCMDCGHDFGRFEYLVERYRLELETLEAKLGLPPTGADETPASTPQQHS' A
#
# COMPACT_ATOMS: atom_id res chain seq x y z
N MET A 1 4.82 19.31 -13.32
CA MET A 1 5.13 17.87 -13.31
C MET A 1 4.99 17.40 -11.88
N THR A 2 3.88 16.75 -11.54
CA THR A 2 3.70 16.18 -10.20
C THR A 2 4.72 15.07 -10.05
N THR A 3 5.82 15.35 -9.34
CA THR A 3 6.79 14.35 -8.94
C THR A 3 6.07 13.41 -7.99
N ASN A 4 5.43 12.39 -8.57
CA ASN A 4 4.73 11.36 -7.83
C ASN A 4 5.83 10.54 -7.12
N HIS A 5 6.31 11.05 -5.98
CA HIS A 5 7.42 10.50 -5.19
C HIS A 5 7.12 9.11 -4.61
N PHE A 6 5.96 8.54 -4.94
CA PHE A 6 5.46 7.28 -4.42
C PHE A 6 5.29 6.22 -5.53
N SER A 7 6.16 6.23 -6.55
CA SER A 7 6.23 5.13 -7.52
C SER A 7 6.66 3.82 -6.82
N PRO A 8 6.08 2.66 -7.20
CA PRO A 8 6.62 1.36 -6.79
C PRO A 8 7.99 1.08 -7.41
N GLU A 9 8.49 1.92 -8.30
CA GLU A 9 9.81 1.80 -8.91
C GLU A 9 10.90 2.36 -8.00
N CYS A 10 12.11 1.85 -8.16
CA CYS A 10 13.29 2.39 -7.51
C CYS A 10 13.57 3.81 -8.03
N PRO A 11 13.75 4.81 -7.15
CA PRO A 11 14.03 6.18 -7.59
C PRO A 11 15.36 6.30 -8.34
N GLU A 12 16.32 5.44 -8.02
CA GLU A 12 17.67 5.48 -8.61
C GLU A 12 17.78 4.79 -9.98
N CYS A 13 17.09 3.66 -10.18
CA CYS A 13 17.31 2.81 -11.36
C CYS A 13 16.03 2.32 -12.03
N SER A 14 14.86 2.86 -11.62
CA SER A 14 13.52 2.48 -12.06
C SER A 14 13.15 0.99 -11.96
N SER A 15 14.00 0.17 -11.35
CA SER A 15 13.70 -1.25 -11.11
C SER A 15 12.49 -1.41 -10.20
N ARG A 16 11.66 -2.41 -10.52
CA ARG A 16 10.52 -2.82 -9.69
C ARG A 16 10.88 -3.96 -8.74
N LEU A 17 12.04 -4.58 -8.92
CA LEU A 17 12.46 -5.75 -8.16
C LEU A 17 13.02 -5.33 -6.81
N LYS A 18 12.43 -5.87 -5.74
CA LYS A 18 12.83 -5.59 -4.35
C LYS A 18 13.28 -6.87 -3.67
N ARG A 19 14.40 -6.77 -2.97
CA ARG A 19 14.86 -7.79 -2.04
C ARG A 19 14.11 -7.59 -0.73
N LEU A 20 13.11 -8.43 -0.53
CA LEU A 20 12.40 -8.50 0.73
C LEU A 20 13.26 -9.20 1.79
N PRO A 21 13.09 -8.85 3.06
CA PRO A 21 13.87 -9.46 4.12
C PRO A 21 13.55 -10.95 4.31
N ALA A 22 14.59 -11.75 4.56
CA ALA A 22 14.49 -13.18 4.86
C ALA A 22 13.90 -13.41 6.26
N THR A 23 12.58 -13.37 6.38
CA THR A 23 11.75 -13.84 7.51
C THR A 23 12.15 -13.47 8.95
N ARG A 24 11.40 -12.51 9.49
CA ARG A 24 10.94 -12.37 10.89
C ARG A 24 11.97 -12.57 12.01
N ARG A 25 12.63 -11.48 12.41
CA ARG A 25 12.57 -10.89 13.77
C ARG A 25 13.44 -9.64 13.82
N GLY A 26 12.78 -8.48 13.82
CA GLY A 26 13.40 -7.19 14.07
C GLY A 26 13.90 -6.48 12.82
N GLN A 27 13.05 -5.63 12.24
CA GLN A 27 13.45 -4.47 11.44
C GLN A 27 14.43 -4.75 10.29
N ALA A 28 14.03 -5.61 9.37
CA ALA A 28 14.85 -5.85 8.19
C ALA A 28 14.43 -4.89 7.06
N HIS A 29 15.41 -4.14 6.57
CA HIS A 29 15.23 -3.17 5.49
C HIS A 29 14.92 -3.86 4.17
N VAL A 30 14.21 -3.15 3.30
CA VAL A 30 13.89 -3.57 1.93
C VAL A 30 14.84 -2.84 0.99
N PHE A 31 15.52 -3.60 0.14
CA PHE A 31 16.48 -3.03 -0.80
C PHE A 31 16.04 -3.25 -2.25
N CYS A 32 16.45 -2.36 -3.15
CA CYS A 32 16.36 -2.62 -4.59
C CYS A 32 17.25 -3.82 -4.94
N MET A 33 16.73 -4.75 -5.75
CA MET A 33 17.55 -5.90 -6.18
C MET A 33 18.70 -5.47 -7.10
N ASP A 34 18.45 -4.48 -7.96
CA ASP A 34 19.39 -4.13 -9.03
C ASP A 34 20.46 -3.12 -8.60
N CYS A 35 20.09 -2.03 -7.91
CA CYS A 35 21.04 -1.01 -7.47
C CYS A 35 21.33 -0.96 -5.96
N GLY A 36 20.61 -1.76 -5.15
CA GLY A 36 20.81 -1.78 -3.70
C GLY A 36 20.24 -0.58 -2.94
N HIS A 37 19.45 0.29 -3.58
CA HIS A 37 18.77 1.41 -2.90
C HIS A 37 17.93 0.93 -1.71
N ASP A 38 18.09 1.58 -0.57
CA ASP A 38 17.40 1.25 0.68
C ASP A 38 16.05 1.96 0.76
N PHE A 39 14.96 1.18 0.78
CA PHE A 39 13.60 1.68 0.98
C PHE A 39 13.21 1.82 2.46
N GLY A 40 14.12 1.47 3.38
CA GLY A 40 13.88 1.43 4.81
C GLY A 40 13.16 0.16 5.25
N ARG A 41 12.60 0.20 6.47
CA ARG A 41 11.94 -0.95 7.07
C ARG A 41 10.71 -1.40 6.29
N PHE A 42 10.52 -2.71 6.21
CA PHE A 42 9.38 -3.31 5.54
C PHE A 42 8.03 -2.78 6.06
N GLU A 43 7.88 -2.60 7.38
CA GLU A 43 6.61 -2.11 7.95
C GLU A 43 6.26 -0.70 7.43
N TYR A 44 7.24 0.21 7.39
CA TYR A 44 7.01 1.56 6.87
C TYR A 44 6.75 1.58 5.37
N LEU A 45 7.42 0.71 4.62
CA LEU A 45 7.17 0.59 3.19
C LEU A 45 5.71 0.16 2.92
N VAL A 46 5.19 -0.78 3.70
CA VAL A 46 3.79 -1.25 3.59
C VAL A 46 2.82 -0.14 3.98
N GLU A 47 3.00 0.52 5.12
CA GLU A 47 2.10 1.60 5.56
C GLU A 47 2.07 2.75 4.54
N ARG A 48 3.23 3.11 3.97
CA ARG A 48 3.33 4.13 2.93
C ARG A 48 2.50 3.77 1.70
N TYR A 49 2.53 2.51 1.24
CA TYR A 49 1.73 2.09 0.10
C TYR A 49 0.23 2.03 0.41
N ARG A 50 -0.16 1.66 1.63
CA ARG A 50 -1.57 1.71 2.04
C ARG A 50 -2.14 3.12 1.97
N LEU A 51 -1.44 4.09 2.56
CA LEU A 51 -1.86 5.49 2.54
C LEU A 51 -1.96 6.05 1.12
N GLU A 52 -1.04 5.65 0.23
CA GLU A 52 -1.09 6.06 -1.18
C GLU A 52 -2.31 5.47 -1.89
N LEU A 53 -2.61 4.18 -1.67
CA LEU A 53 -3.80 3.55 -2.22
C LEU A 53 -5.08 4.24 -1.73
N GLU A 54 -5.20 4.52 -0.43
CA GLU A 54 -6.34 5.26 0.13
C GLU A 54 -6.48 6.65 -0.48
N THR A 55 -5.36 7.35 -0.67
CA THR A 55 -5.34 8.67 -1.31
C THR A 55 -5.79 8.60 -2.77
N LEU A 56 -5.38 7.56 -3.50
CA LEU A 56 -5.78 7.34 -4.89
C LEU A 56 -7.26 6.94 -4.99
N GLU A 57 -7.74 6.06 -4.11
CA GLU A 57 -9.15 5.66 -4.02
C GLU A 57 -10.04 6.87 -3.74
N ALA A 58 -9.66 7.73 -2.78
CA ALA A 58 -10.37 8.95 -2.46
C ALA A 58 -10.41 9.93 -3.65
N LYS A 59 -9.31 10.09 -4.38
CA LYS A 59 -9.26 10.91 -5.61
C LYS A 59 -10.15 10.36 -6.73
N LEU A 60 -10.30 9.04 -6.80
CA LEU A 60 -11.13 8.35 -7.78
C LEU A 60 -12.61 8.23 -7.34
N GLY A 61 -12.94 8.62 -6.11
CA GLY A 61 -14.29 8.51 -5.56
C GLY A 61 -14.73 7.06 -5.33
N LEU A 62 -13.78 6.15 -5.15
CA LEU A 62 -14.08 4.74 -4.87
C LEU A 62 -14.44 4.58 -3.39
N PRO A 63 -15.44 3.72 -3.06
CA PRO A 63 -15.72 3.41 -1.67
C PRO A 63 -14.52 2.69 -1.05
N PRO A 64 -14.22 2.90 0.25
CA PRO A 64 -13.16 2.17 0.92
C PRO A 64 -13.46 0.67 0.83
N THR A 65 -12.45 -0.11 0.44
CA THR A 65 -12.54 -1.57 0.33
C THR A 65 -12.85 -2.18 1.70
N GLY A 66 -14.14 -2.39 1.96
CA GLY A 66 -14.68 -2.79 3.26
C GLY A 66 -16.12 -2.32 3.54
N ALA A 67 -16.72 -1.52 2.67
CA ALA A 67 -18.10 -1.04 2.82
C ALA A 67 -19.20 -1.99 2.29
N ASP A 68 -18.86 -3.19 1.80
CA ASP A 68 -19.86 -4.16 1.29
C ASP A 68 -19.86 -5.47 2.11
N GLU A 69 -20.03 -5.35 3.43
CA GLU A 69 -20.64 -6.41 4.24
C GLU A 69 -21.60 -5.76 5.25
N THR A 70 -22.65 -5.14 4.74
CA THR A 70 -23.88 -4.95 5.52
C THR A 70 -24.94 -5.86 4.92
N PRO A 71 -25.25 -7.03 5.50
CA PRO A 71 -26.49 -7.68 5.17
C PRO A 71 -27.59 -6.78 5.70
N ALA A 72 -28.25 -6.08 4.79
CA ALA A 72 -29.44 -5.29 5.02
C ALA A 72 -30.53 -6.19 5.63
N SER A 73 -30.55 -6.29 6.96
CA SER A 73 -31.67 -6.87 7.70
C SER A 73 -32.68 -5.75 7.92
N THR A 74 -33.64 -5.71 7.01
CA THR A 74 -34.77 -4.79 6.94
C THR A 74 -35.59 -4.85 8.23
N PRO A 75 -35.96 -3.73 8.89
CA PRO A 75 -36.99 -3.77 9.92
C PRO A 75 -38.36 -3.73 9.23
N GLN A 76 -38.99 -4.89 9.05
CA GLN A 76 -40.39 -4.95 8.61
C GLN A 76 -41.31 -5.07 9.83
N GLN A 77 -41.92 -3.95 10.21
CA GLN A 77 -43.15 -3.90 11.00
C GLN A 77 -44.34 -4.27 10.10
N HIS A 78 -45.09 -5.30 10.49
CA HIS A 78 -46.48 -5.64 10.15
C HIS A 78 -46.86 -6.78 11.12
N SER A 79 -47.98 -6.83 11.87
CA SER A 79 -49.24 -6.07 11.93
C SER A 79 -49.76 -6.10 13.37
#